data_AF-A0A6B3B019-F1
#
_entry.id   AF-A0A6B3B019-F1
#
_cell.length_a   1.000
_cell.length_b   1.000
_cell.length_c   1.000
_cell.angle_alpha   90.00
_cell.angle_beta   90.00
_cell.angle_gamma   90.00
#
_symmetry.space_group_name_H-M   'P 1'
#
loop_
_entity.id
_entity.type
_entity.pdbx_description
1 polymer ?
#
loop_
_entity_poly.entity_id
_entity_poly.type
_entity_poly.pdbx_seq_one_letter_code
_entity_poly.pdbx_strand_id
1 'polypeptide(L)'
;AREAAPDGGRPATVLLLAGPVRQLGTAAGPDTGLRGAVEQFRDALALVDRYGARRLLLVTEDVHVTGRGAERPVPGQAVLGGLALAVAPESAGAWAHWVDLASGDAESSRVRAVAA
;
A
#
# COMPACT_ATOMS: atom_id res chain seq x y z
N ALA A 1 28.93 5.97 18.54
CA ALA A 1 29.10 4.89 17.55
C ALA A 1 28.46 5.36 16.26
N ARG A 2 29.18 5.39 15.13
CA ARG A 2 28.59 5.68 13.83
C ARG A 2 27.85 4.41 13.39
N GLU A 3 26.55 4.48 13.23
CA GLU A 3 25.78 3.40 12.58
C GLU A 3 26.42 3.15 11.22
N ALA A 4 26.87 1.91 11.01
CA ALA A 4 27.31 1.48 9.69
C ALA A 4 26.12 1.63 8.74
N ALA A 5 26.31 2.37 7.65
CA ALA A 5 25.33 2.39 6.57
C ALA A 5 25.10 0.94 6.14
N PRO A 6 23.85 0.47 6.05
CA PRO A 6 23.57 -0.90 5.66
C PRO A 6 24.23 -1.12 4.29
N ASP A 7 24.97 -2.22 4.16
CA ASP A 7 25.57 -2.66 2.90
C ASP A 7 24.56 -2.46 1.78
N GLY A 8 24.99 -1.84 0.67
CA GLY A 8 24.15 -1.38 -0.45
C GLY A 8 23.48 -2.51 -1.25
N GLY A 9 22.87 -3.47 -0.57
CA GLY A 9 22.12 -4.58 -1.09
C GLY A 9 20.80 -4.13 -1.72
N ARG A 10 20.34 -4.90 -2.70
CA ARG A 10 19.09 -4.63 -3.38
C ARG A 10 17.92 -4.69 -2.38
N PRO A 11 16.96 -3.75 -2.44
CA PRO A 11 15.78 -3.79 -1.59
C PRO A 11 15.05 -5.13 -1.70
N ALA A 12 14.84 -5.80 -0.57
CA ALA A 12 14.06 -7.04 -0.54
C ALA A 12 12.55 -6.79 -0.60
N THR A 13 12.11 -5.56 -0.33
CA THR A 13 10.71 -5.15 -0.24
C THR A 13 10.51 -3.79 -0.87
N VAL A 14 9.45 -3.65 -1.66
CA VAL A 14 8.93 -2.36 -2.14
C VAL A 14 7.72 -1.99 -1.31
N LEU A 15 7.68 -0.76 -0.82
CA LEU A 15 6.56 -0.21 -0.06
C LEU A 15 5.74 0.72 -0.96
N LEU A 16 4.46 0.40 -1.14
CA LEU A 16 3.49 1.29 -1.77
C LEU A 16 2.61 1.90 -0.66
N LEU A 17 2.90 3.16 -0.32
CA LEU A 17 2.03 3.96 0.52
C LEU A 17 0.95 4.55 -0.38
N ALA A 18 -0.31 4.14 -0.18
CA ALA A 18 -1.41 4.69 -0.94
C ALA A 18 -1.48 6.21 -0.74
N GLY A 19 -1.39 6.95 -1.84
CA GLY A 19 -1.50 8.41 -1.78
C GLY A 19 -2.87 8.86 -1.25
N PRO A 20 -3.02 10.13 -0.83
CA PRO A 20 -4.31 10.66 -0.44
C PRO A 20 -5.28 10.50 -1.60
N VAL A 21 -6.30 9.65 -1.45
CA VAL A 21 -7.33 9.54 -2.47
C VAL A 21 -8.17 10.80 -2.37
N ARG A 22 -8.07 11.67 -3.38
CA ARG A 22 -9.12 12.67 -3.61
C ARG A 22 -10.41 11.88 -3.70
N GLN A 23 -11.30 12.08 -2.73
CA GLN A 23 -12.49 11.24 -2.54
C GLN A 23 -13.14 10.95 -3.90
N LEU A 24 -13.35 9.66 -4.20
CA LEU A 24 -14.20 9.24 -5.31
C LEU A 24 -15.56 9.92 -5.08
N GLY A 25 -15.81 11.02 -5.79
CA GLY A 25 -16.96 11.90 -5.53
C GLY A 25 -16.72 13.40 -5.72
N THR A 26 -15.47 13.90 -5.71
CA THR A 26 -15.22 15.31 -6.08
C THR A 26 -15.01 15.43 -7.59
N ALA A 27 -15.91 16.16 -8.27
CA ALA A 27 -15.93 16.75 -9.64
C ALA A 27 -15.13 16.14 -10.82
N ALA A 28 -13.98 15.50 -10.61
CA ALA A 28 -13.13 14.84 -11.60
C ALA A 28 -13.57 13.40 -11.98
N GLY A 29 -14.71 12.94 -11.45
CA GLY A 29 -15.27 11.62 -11.72
C GLY A 29 -14.50 10.45 -11.09
N PRO A 30 -15.15 9.29 -10.88
CA PRO A 30 -14.53 8.10 -10.30
C PRO A 30 -13.35 7.56 -11.14
N ASP A 31 -13.35 7.81 -12.45
CA ASP A 31 -12.37 7.28 -13.40
C ASP A 31 -10.96 7.84 -13.20
N THR A 32 -10.84 9.09 -12.75
CA THR A 32 -9.52 9.73 -12.54
C THR A 32 -8.83 9.16 -11.29
N GLY A 33 -9.59 8.88 -10.23
CA GLY A 33 -9.06 8.26 -9.01
C GLY A 33 -8.62 6.81 -9.26
N LEU A 34 -9.42 6.06 -10.01
CA LEU A 34 -9.08 4.69 -10.41
C LEU A 34 -7.80 4.64 -11.25
N ARG A 35 -7.68 5.49 -12.27
CA ARG A 35 -6.47 5.55 -13.12
C ARG A 35 -5.22 5.84 -12.30
N GLY A 36 -5.27 6.82 -11.40
CA GLY A 36 -4.14 7.15 -10.54
C GLY A 36 -3.73 6.01 -9.61
N ALA A 37 -4.69 5.25 -9.07
CA ALA A 37 -4.40 4.07 -8.26
C ALA A 37 -3.73 2.95 -9.08
N VAL A 38 -4.23 2.70 -10.30
CA VAL A 38 -3.61 1.72 -11.22
C VAL A 38 -2.19 2.14 -11.60
N GLU A 39 -1.96 3.42 -11.90
CA GLU A 39 -0.63 3.95 -12.21
C GLU A 39 0.35 3.76 -11.03
N GLN A 40 -0.05 4.16 -9.82
CA GLN A 40 0.75 3.93 -8.60
C GLN A 40 1.10 2.45 -8.38
N PHE A 41 0.14 1.56 -8.62
CA PHE A 41 0.36 0.13 -8.48
C PHE A 41 1.36 -0.42 -9.52
N ARG A 42 1.22 0.01 -10.78
CA ARG A 42 2.15 -0.35 -11.86
C ARG A 42 3.57 0.14 -11.58
N ASP A 43 3.71 1.37 -11.07
CA ASP A 43 5.02 1.91 -10.69
C ASP A 43 5.66 1.09 -9.57
N ALA A 44 4.87 0.65 -8.58
CA ALA A 44 5.36 -0.21 -7.52
C ALA A 44 5.84 -1.58 -8.04
N LEU A 45 5.10 -2.21 -8.95
CA LEU A 45 5.54 -3.45 -9.61
C LEU A 45 6.81 -3.25 -10.44
N ALA A 46 6.94 -2.13 -11.15
CA ALA A 46 8.16 -1.81 -11.88
C ALA A 46 9.39 -1.66 -10.96
N LEU A 47 9.20 -1.17 -9.72
CA LEU A 47 10.26 -1.15 -8.71
C LEU A 47 10.59 -2.54 -8.19
N VAL A 48 9.58 -3.41 -8.01
CA VAL A 48 9.78 -4.82 -7.63
C VAL A 48 10.68 -5.50 -8.65
N ASP A 49 10.37 -5.37 -9.94
CA ASP A 49 11.15 -5.93 -11.04
C ASP A 49 12.57 -5.32 -11.11
N ARG A 50 12.67 -3.99 -11.04
CA ARG A 50 13.94 -3.26 -11.12
C ARG A 50 14.94 -3.74 -10.06
N TYR A 51 14.45 -3.95 -8.84
CA TYR A 51 15.32 -4.34 -7.72
C TYR A 51 15.38 -5.85 -7.50
N GLY A 52 14.58 -6.64 -8.22
CA GLY A 52 14.42 -8.07 -7.96
C GLY A 52 13.86 -8.33 -6.55
N ALA A 53 13.04 -7.41 -6.05
CA ALA A 53 12.34 -7.61 -4.78
C ALA A 53 11.35 -8.77 -4.94
N ARG A 54 11.07 -9.48 -3.84
CA ARG A 54 10.05 -10.56 -3.84
C ARG A 54 8.77 -10.15 -3.11
N ARG A 55 8.82 -9.02 -2.40
CA ARG A 55 7.75 -8.55 -1.54
C ARG A 55 7.31 -7.15 -1.97
N LEU A 56 6.01 -7.01 -2.22
CA LEU A 56 5.33 -5.73 -2.24
C LEU A 56 4.54 -5.58 -0.94
N LEU A 57 4.74 -4.51 -0.20
CA LEU A 57 3.91 -4.14 0.93
C LEU A 57 3.04 -2.95 0.53
N LEU A 58 1.74 -3.16 0.45
CA LEU A 58 0.74 -2.12 0.21
C LEU A 58 0.18 -1.64 1.54
N VAL A 59 0.21 -0.32 1.77
CA VAL A 59 -0.38 0.31 2.94
C VAL A 59 -1.49 1.25 2.50
N THR A 60 -2.69 1.00 3.01
CA THR A 60 -3.86 1.89 2.87
C THR A 60 -4.24 2.48 4.23
N GLU A 61 -5.15 3.44 4.22
CA GLU A 61 -5.70 4.05 5.43
C GLU A 61 -7.23 4.16 5.34
N ASP A 62 -7.90 3.70 6.40
CA ASP A 62 -9.35 3.73 6.59
C ASP A 62 -10.16 3.06 5.48
N VAL A 63 -9.62 2.04 4.79
CA VAL A 63 -10.37 1.33 3.74
C VAL A 63 -11.44 0.42 4.33
N HIS A 64 -11.09 -0.32 5.38
CA HIS A 64 -11.97 -1.25 6.05
C HIS A 64 -12.64 -0.60 7.26
N VAL A 65 -13.84 -1.09 7.54
CA VAL A 65 -14.55 -0.85 8.78
C VAL A 65 -14.59 -2.16 9.57
N THR A 66 -14.28 -2.07 10.85
CA THR A 66 -14.33 -3.21 11.77
C THR A 66 -15.62 -3.24 12.58
N GLY A 67 -16.39 -2.15 12.55
CA GLY A 67 -17.59 -1.96 13.35
C GLY A 67 -17.29 -1.63 14.81
N ARG A 68 -16.09 -1.12 15.12
CA ARG A 68 -15.69 -0.76 16.50
C ARG A 68 -15.34 0.71 16.63
N GLY A 69 -15.99 1.38 17.58
CA GLY A 69 -15.70 2.77 17.91
C GLY A 69 -16.14 3.74 16.82
N ALA A 70 -15.56 4.93 16.83
CA ALA A 70 -15.76 5.92 15.76
C ALA A 70 -14.82 5.59 14.60
N GLU A 71 -15.38 5.40 13.40
CA GLU A 71 -14.64 5.04 12.18
C GLU A 71 -14.80 6.15 11.12
N ARG A 72 -13.79 6.32 10.26
CA ARG A 72 -13.76 7.34 9.19
C ARG A 72 -13.50 6.70 7.82
N PRO A 73 -14.44 5.95 7.25
CA PRO A 73 -14.17 5.15 6.05
C PRO A 73 -13.78 6.01 4.83
N VAL A 74 -12.66 5.64 4.19
CA VAL A 74 -12.14 6.20 2.94
C VAL A 74 -11.93 5.05 1.94
N PRO A 75 -13.01 4.51 1.35
CA PRO A 75 -12.94 3.26 0.58
C PRO A 75 -12.21 3.39 -0.76
N GLY A 76 -11.84 4.60 -1.19
CA GLY A 76 -11.27 4.81 -2.52
C GLY A 76 -9.91 4.14 -2.73
N GLN A 77 -9.19 3.79 -1.66
CA GLN A 77 -7.94 3.02 -1.75
C GLN A 77 -8.17 1.51 -1.86
N ALA A 78 -9.40 1.01 -1.69
CA ALA A 78 -9.71 -0.43 -1.73
C ALA A 78 -9.33 -1.11 -3.05
N VAL A 79 -9.32 -0.35 -4.15
CA VAL A 79 -8.88 -0.87 -5.45
C VAL A 79 -7.44 -1.36 -5.41
N LEU A 80 -6.55 -0.70 -4.67
CA LEU A 80 -5.17 -1.14 -4.52
C LEU A 80 -5.10 -2.49 -3.80
N GLY A 81 -5.96 -2.69 -2.79
CA GLY A 81 -6.09 -3.97 -2.10
C GLY A 81 -6.54 -5.09 -3.03
N GLY A 82 -7.53 -4.82 -3.88
CA GLY A 82 -7.96 -5.76 -4.93
C GLY A 82 -6.84 -6.13 -5.91
N LEU A 83 -6.07 -5.13 -6.37
CA LEU A 83 -4.91 -5.36 -7.24
C LEU A 83 -3.80 -6.16 -6.55
N ALA A 84 -3.57 -5.92 -5.25
CA ALA A 84 -2.57 -6.67 -4.47
C ALA A 84 -2.87 -8.17 -4.43
N LEU A 85 -4.13 -8.58 -4.41
CA LEU A 85 -4.53 -9.99 -4.44
C LEU A 85 -4.13 -10.69 -5.75
N ALA A 86 -3.98 -9.94 -6.85
CA ALA A 86 -3.57 -10.48 -8.14
C ALA A 86 -2.04 -10.67 -8.27
N VAL A 87 -1.23 -10.10 -7.37
CA VAL A 87 0.24 -10.16 -7.50
C VAL A 87 0.76 -11.58 -7.46
N ALA A 88 0.38 -12.37 -6.46
CA ALA A 88 0.87 -13.73 -6.32
C ALA A 88 0.52 -14.64 -7.53
N PRO A 89 -0.73 -14.63 -8.05
CA PRO A 89 -1.06 -15.44 -9.23
C PRO A 89 -0.47 -14.89 -10.55
N GLU A 90 -0.20 -13.59 -10.67
CA GLU A 90 0.22 -12.97 -11.95
C GLU A 90 1.72 -12.64 -12.03
N SER A 91 2.45 -12.63 -10.91
CA SER A 91 3.87 -12.24 -10.84
C SER A 91 4.72 -13.36 -10.25
N ALA A 92 5.40 -14.12 -11.10
CA ALA A 92 6.18 -15.29 -10.69
C ALA A 92 7.26 -14.93 -9.65
N GLY A 93 7.14 -15.48 -8.44
CA GLY A 93 8.11 -15.30 -7.36
C GLY A 93 7.97 -13.98 -6.57
N ALA A 94 6.98 -13.15 -6.89
CA ALA A 94 6.59 -11.98 -6.12
C ALA A 94 5.28 -12.25 -5.38
N TRP A 95 5.09 -11.58 -4.25
CA TRP A 95 3.84 -11.60 -3.51
C TRP A 95 3.59 -10.25 -2.85
N ALA A 96 2.32 -9.97 -2.54
CA ALA A 96 1.91 -8.74 -1.88
C ALA A 96 1.32 -9.00 -0.49
N HIS A 97 1.68 -8.17 0.49
CA HIS A 97 0.90 -8.00 1.71
C HIS A 97 0.17 -6.67 1.65
N TRP A 98 -1.08 -6.68 2.08
CA TRP A 98 -1.90 -5.49 2.20
C TRP A 98 -2.18 -5.25 3.68
N VAL A 99 -1.76 -4.10 4.17
CA VAL A 99 -2.05 -3.59 5.51
C VAL A 99 -2.94 -2.37 5.36
N ASP A 100 -4.08 -2.38 6.04
CA ASP A 100 -4.94 -1.21 6.15
C ASP A 100 -4.82 -0.63 7.55
N LEU A 101 -4.43 0.65 7.63
CA LEU A 101 -4.25 1.35 8.88
C LEU A 101 -5.52 2.09 9.27
N ALA A 102 -5.87 2.11 10.55
CA ALA A 102 -6.88 3.02 11.07
C ALA A 102 -6.23 4.37 11.42
N SER A 103 -6.76 5.47 10.89
CA SER A 103 -6.26 6.82 11.19
C SER A 103 -6.41 7.22 12.66
N GLY A 104 -7.33 6.56 13.37
CA GLY A 104 -7.54 6.73 14.81
C GLY A 104 -6.55 5.98 15.70
N ASP A 105 -5.73 5.08 15.15
CA ASP A 105 -4.77 4.32 15.94
C ASP A 105 -3.56 5.17 16.36
N ALA A 106 -3.00 4.84 17.53
CA ALA A 106 -1.73 5.41 17.98
C ALA A 106 -0.60 5.09 16.97
N GLU A 107 0.33 6.03 16.79
CA GLU A 107 1.46 5.89 15.87
C GLU A 107 2.26 4.60 16.10
N SER A 108 2.51 4.23 17.36
CA SER A 108 3.21 2.99 17.72
C SER A 108 2.46 1.73 17.28
N SER A 109 1.13 1.74 17.25
CA SER A 109 0.33 0.64 16.70
C SER A 109 0.42 0.59 15.18
N ARG A 110 0.36 1.75 14.51
CA ARG A 110 0.49 1.87 13.06
C ARG A 110 1.87 1.38 12.57
N VAL A 111 2.95 1.78 13.24
CA VAL A 111 4.31 1.30 12.94
C VAL A 111 4.43 -0.20 13.13
N ARG A 112 3.88 -0.76 14.22
CA ARG A 112 3.89 -2.21 14.46
C ARG A 112 3.13 -2.98 13.38
N ALA A 113 2.01 -2.45 12.89
CA ALA A 113 1.24 -3.09 11.82
C ALA A 113 2.02 -3.17 10.49
N VAL A 114 2.82 -2.15 10.17
CA VAL A 114 3.66 -2.10 8.95
C VAL A 114 4.92 -2.94 9.09
N ALA A 115 5.46 -3.06 10.30
CA ALA A 115 6.72 -3.77 10.59
C ALA A 115 6.55 -5.28 10.86
N ALA A 116 5.31 -5.78 10.98
CA ALA A 116 5.00 -7.19 11.18
C ALA A 116 5.21 -8.02 9.90
#